data_AF-A0A1F8VNG5-F1
#
_entry.id   AF-A0A1F8VNG5-F1
#
_cell.length_a   1.000
_cell.length_b   1.000
_cell.length_c   1.000
_cell.angle_alpha   90.00
_cell.angle_beta   90.00
_cell.angle_gamma   90.00
#
_symmetry.space_group_name_H-M   'P 1'
#
loop_
_entity.id
_entity.type
_entity.pdbx_description
1 polymer ?
#
loop_
_entity_poly.entity_id
_entity_poly.type
_entity_poly.pdbx_seq_one_letter_code
_entity_poly.pdbx_strand_id
1 'polypeptide(L)'
;MIGILFFIGFGLWLIAAIMLSAKIPRWLGMSKHTTAASWLLFPLLLVAPIADELIGRWQFNRLCEREAVATLSPDWEKVRRATHREIPTVELDGYFIPIRLQREEYFDRDSGKTFISKLAFHTKGGFLMRHGLGLDGTTSCWPPKHESIYREINLEQLLKEY
;
A
#
# COMPACT_ATOMS: atom_id res chain seq x y z
N MET A 1 16.35 -22.79 -1.34
CA MET A 1 17.64 -22.10 -1.53
C MET A 1 17.58 -20.59 -1.24
N ILE A 2 16.40 -19.94 -1.30
CA ILE A 2 16.21 -18.51 -0.94
C ILE A 2 16.62 -18.17 0.50
N GLY A 3 16.35 -19.05 1.48
CA GLY A 3 16.66 -18.77 2.88
C GLY A 3 18.16 -18.55 3.17
N ILE A 4 19.05 -19.30 2.53
CA ILE A 4 20.51 -19.15 2.72
C ILE A 4 20.99 -17.81 2.16
N LEU A 5 20.50 -17.42 0.98
CA LEU A 5 20.82 -16.13 0.37
C LEU A 5 20.33 -14.95 1.24
N PHE A 6 19.16 -15.10 1.86
CA PHE A 6 18.65 -14.12 2.82
C PHE A 6 19.59 -13.96 4.03
N PHE A 7 20.04 -15.05 4.65
CA PHE A 7 20.96 -14.97 5.79
C PHE A 7 22.33 -14.39 5.42
N ILE A 8 22.83 -14.70 4.21
CA ILE A 8 24.07 -14.09 3.70
C ILE A 8 23.87 -12.59 3.51
N GLY A 9 22.80 -12.16 2.84
CA GLY A 9 22.49 -10.75 2.64
C GLY A 9 22.31 -9.99 3.95
N PHE A 10 21.59 -10.59 4.89
CA PHE A 10 21.42 -10.03 6.24
C PHE A 10 22.75 -9.95 7.00
N GLY A 11 23.59 -10.99 6.94
CA GLY A 11 24.91 -11.00 7.56
C GLY A 11 25.83 -9.92 6.99
N LEU A 12 25.86 -9.75 5.66
CA LEU A 12 26.62 -8.69 5.00
C LEU A 12 26.12 -7.31 5.41
N TRP A 13 24.80 -7.10 5.46
CA TRP A 13 24.22 -5.85 5.92
C TRP A 13 24.53 -5.57 7.39
N LEU A 14 24.48 -6.58 8.26
CA LEU A 14 24.81 -6.46 9.67
C LEU A 14 26.26 -5.98 9.85
N ILE A 15 27.21 -6.59 9.12
CA ILE A 15 28.62 -6.16 9.13
C ILE A 15 28.73 -4.71 8.64
N ALA A 16 28.07 -4.36 7.54
CA ALA A 16 28.07 -3.00 7.01
C ALA A 16 27.50 -1.99 8.04
N ALA A 17 26.39 -2.32 8.71
CA ALA A 17 25.78 -1.48 9.73
C ALA A 17 26.70 -1.25 10.93
N ILE A 18 27.42 -2.28 11.40
CA ILE A 18 28.44 -2.14 12.46
C ILE A 18 29.59 -1.24 12.01
N MET A 19 30.10 -1.45 10.79
CA MET A 19 31.21 -0.65 10.27
C MET A 19 30.82 0.81 10.07
N LEU A 20 29.64 1.06 9.52
CA LEU A 20 29.10 2.41 9.27
C LEU A 20 28.77 3.12 10.57
N SER A 21 28.17 2.43 11.55
CA SER A 21 27.84 3.03 12.84
C SER A 21 29.09 3.50 13.59
N ALA A 22 30.21 2.80 13.47
CA ALA A 22 31.48 3.20 14.07
C ALA A 22 32.24 4.28 13.26
N LYS A 23 32.12 4.28 11.93
CA LYS A 23 32.85 5.20 11.04
C LYS A 23 32.18 6.56 10.86
N ILE A 24 30.86 6.62 10.73
CA ILE A 24 30.11 7.86 10.46
C ILE A 24 30.37 8.92 11.56
N PRO A 25 30.26 8.60 12.86
CA PRO A 25 30.57 9.56 13.93
C PRO A 25 31.98 10.14 13.85
N ARG A 26 32.97 9.31 13.49
CA ARG A 26 34.37 9.73 13.36
C ARG A 26 34.57 10.62 12.13
N TRP A 27 33.91 10.29 11.02
CA TRP A 27 33.98 11.10 9.79
C TRP A 27 33.35 12.48 9.99
N LEU A 28 32.31 12.57 10.82
CA LEU A 28 31.68 13.83 11.23
C LEU A 28 32.48 14.61 12.30
N GLY A 29 33.69 14.15 12.66
CA GLY A 29 34.56 14.84 13.61
C GLY A 29 34.10 14.77 15.06
N MET A 30 33.16 13.88 15.42
CA MET A 30 32.72 13.73 16.80
C MET A 30 33.80 13.00 17.61
N SER A 31 34.45 13.71 18.55
CA SER A 31 35.53 13.17 19.39
C SER A 31 35.09 12.78 20.81
N LYS A 32 34.13 13.50 21.40
CA LYS A 32 33.67 13.25 22.79
C LYS A 32 32.52 12.26 22.92
N HIS A 33 31.62 12.22 21.92
CA HIS A 33 30.40 11.42 21.98
C HIS A 33 30.34 10.32 20.91
N THR A 34 31.49 9.97 20.33
CA THR A 34 31.59 9.00 19.23
C THR A 34 30.92 7.68 19.58
N THR A 35 31.18 7.15 20.77
CA THR A 35 30.61 5.86 21.22
C THR A 35 29.10 5.93 21.34
N ALA A 36 28.56 6.96 22.00
CA ALA A 36 27.12 7.15 22.15
C ALA A 36 26.42 7.32 20.80
N ALA A 37 27.01 8.12 19.89
CA ALA A 37 26.49 8.30 18.54
C ALA A 37 26.49 6.99 17.74
N SER A 38 27.55 6.17 17.83
CA SER A 38 27.60 4.86 17.18
C SER A 38 26.50 3.92 17.68
N TRP A 39 26.26 3.89 19.00
CA TRP A 39 25.20 3.07 19.60
C TRP A 39 23.81 3.48 19.15
N LEU A 40 23.55 4.78 19.00
CA LEU A 40 22.26 5.28 18.49
C LEU A 40 22.10 5.06 16.98
N LEU A 41 23.19 5.18 16.21
CA LEU A 41 23.16 5.07 14.76
C LEU A 41 23.02 3.60 14.30
N PHE A 42 23.60 2.65 15.04
CA PHE A 42 23.54 1.24 14.70
C PHE A 42 22.11 0.70 14.47
N PRO A 43 21.13 0.85 15.39
CA PRO A 43 19.77 0.34 15.17
C PRO A 43 19.08 1.04 13.99
N LEU A 44 19.35 2.33 13.76
CA LEU A 44 18.80 3.06 12.61
C LEU A 44 19.31 2.46 11.29
N LEU A 45 20.62 2.20 11.19
CA LEU A 45 21.22 1.56 10.02
C LEU A 45 20.75 0.11 9.86
N LEU A 46 20.58 -0.62 10.96
CA LEU A 46 20.13 -2.00 10.91
C LEU A 46 18.73 -2.12 10.29
N VAL A 47 17.81 -1.21 10.65
CA VAL A 47 16.42 -1.20 10.15
C VAL A 47 16.30 -0.50 8.80
N ALA A 48 17.28 0.32 8.38
CA ALA A 48 17.21 1.12 7.17
C ALA A 48 16.71 0.38 5.90
N PRO A 49 17.14 -0.86 5.59
CA PRO A 49 16.68 -1.56 4.38
C PRO A 49 15.18 -1.89 4.36
N ILE A 50 14.54 -1.97 5.52
CA ILE A 50 13.11 -2.30 5.67
C ILE A 50 12.29 -1.13 6.20
N ALA A 51 12.91 0.03 6.43
CA ALA A 51 12.26 1.17 7.09
C ALA A 51 11.08 1.70 6.26
N ASP A 52 11.23 1.74 4.94
CA ASP A 52 10.19 2.17 4.00
C ASP A 52 8.98 1.23 4.03
N GLU A 53 9.20 -0.08 4.06
CA GLU A 53 8.15 -1.09 4.20
C GLU A 53 7.39 -0.94 5.52
N LEU A 54 8.10 -0.76 6.65
CA LEU A 54 7.46 -0.61 7.96
C LEU A 54 6.58 0.64 8.02
N ILE A 55 7.12 1.79 7.63
CA ILE A 55 6.41 3.07 7.64
C ILE A 55 5.27 3.03 6.62
N GLY A 56 5.57 2.63 5.39
CA GLY A 56 4.61 2.59 4.30
C GLY A 56 3.45 1.64 4.55
N ARG A 57 3.69 0.48 5.17
CA ARG A 57 2.62 -0.47 5.51
C ARG A 57 1.70 0.08 6.60
N TRP A 58 2.25 0.80 7.58
CA TRP A 58 1.43 1.53 8.53
C TRP A 58 0.59 2.62 7.85
N GLN A 59 1.19 3.40 6.94
CA GLN A 59 0.47 4.43 6.18
C GLN A 59 -0.64 3.83 5.30
N PHE A 60 -0.36 2.72 4.61
CA PHE A 60 -1.31 2.01 3.77
C PHE A 60 -2.49 1.49 4.59
N ASN A 61 -2.25 0.84 5.74
CA ASN A 61 -3.34 0.36 6.59
C ASN A 61 -4.21 1.52 7.10
N ARG A 62 -3.59 2.64 7.52
CA ARG A 62 -4.33 3.83 7.94
C ARG A 62 -5.15 4.48 6.82
N LEU A 63 -4.61 4.50 5.60
CA LEU A 63 -5.32 4.98 4.43
C LEU A 63 -6.54 4.08 4.15
N CYS A 64 -6.35 2.76 4.16
CA CYS A 64 -7.43 1.80 3.95
C CYS A 64 -8.54 1.94 5.01
N GLU A 65 -8.19 2.06 6.30
CA GLU A 65 -9.16 2.25 7.38
C GLU A 65 -10.02 3.52 7.22
N ARG A 66 -9.44 4.58 6.65
CA ARG A 66 -10.08 5.90 6.57
C ARG A 66 -10.85 6.10 5.26
N GLU A 67 -10.30 5.64 4.14
CA GLU A 67 -10.73 6.06 2.82
C GLU A 67 -11.26 4.91 1.96
N ALA A 68 -11.05 3.64 2.33
CA ALA A 68 -11.61 2.51 1.59
C ALA A 68 -13.11 2.38 1.89
N VAL A 69 -13.90 3.20 1.21
CA VAL A 69 -15.35 3.30 1.38
C VAL A 69 -16.05 2.92 0.08
N ALA A 70 -17.21 2.27 0.22
CA ALA A 70 -18.17 2.05 -0.85
C ALA A 70 -19.41 2.89 -0.53
N THR A 71 -19.84 3.70 -1.50
CA THR A 71 -21.02 4.56 -1.39
C THR A 71 -22.09 4.08 -2.34
N LEU A 72 -23.33 4.02 -1.84
CA LEU A 72 -24.53 3.71 -2.62
C LEU A 72 -25.44 4.95 -2.62
N SER A 73 -25.91 5.34 -3.80
CA SER A 73 -26.85 6.46 -3.96
C SER A 73 -28.19 6.12 -3.32
N PRO A 74 -28.88 7.06 -2.63
CA PRO A 74 -30.20 6.80 -2.05
C PRO A 74 -31.27 6.44 -3.09
N ASP A 75 -31.09 6.85 -4.34
CA ASP A 75 -32.02 6.56 -5.44
C ASP A 75 -31.68 5.25 -6.19
N TRP A 76 -30.82 4.40 -5.64
CA TRP A 76 -30.34 3.18 -6.32
C TRP A 76 -31.48 2.22 -6.71
N GLU A 77 -32.58 2.20 -5.96
CA GLU A 77 -33.75 1.33 -6.25
C GLU A 77 -34.43 1.64 -7.58
N LYS A 78 -34.23 2.84 -8.11
CA LYS A 78 -34.78 3.28 -9.40
C LYS A 78 -33.92 2.79 -10.57
N VAL A 79 -32.70 2.31 -10.31
CA VAL A 79 -31.79 1.83 -11.34
C VAL A 79 -32.31 0.51 -11.90
N ARG A 80 -32.47 0.46 -13.22
CA ARG A 80 -32.86 -0.75 -13.95
C ARG A 80 -31.69 -1.37 -14.68
N ARG A 81 -30.81 -0.53 -15.23
CA ARG A 81 -29.67 -0.97 -16.04
C ARG A 81 -28.39 -0.30 -15.57
N ALA A 82 -27.39 -1.10 -15.24
CA ALA A 82 -26.10 -0.62 -14.78
C ALA A 82 -25.05 -0.71 -15.89
N THR A 83 -24.07 0.19 -15.85
CA THR A 83 -22.87 0.07 -16.66
C THR A 83 -21.66 0.38 -15.80
N HIS A 84 -20.61 -0.42 -15.96
CA HIS A 84 -19.34 -0.22 -15.28
C HIS A 84 -18.49 0.80 -16.05
N ARG A 85 -17.91 1.77 -15.34
CA ARG A 85 -16.91 2.68 -15.89
C ARG A 85 -15.55 2.33 -15.33
N GLU A 86 -14.65 1.87 -16.20
CA GLU A 86 -13.24 1.74 -15.85
C GLU A 86 -12.62 3.12 -15.69
N ILE A 87 -12.21 3.44 -14.46
CA ILE A 87 -11.44 4.65 -14.17
C ILE A 87 -9.98 4.24 -14.02
N PRO A 88 -9.04 4.91 -14.72
CA PRO A 88 -7.61 4.62 -14.60
C PRO A 88 -7.15 4.67 -13.14
N THR A 89 -6.29 3.72 -12.77
CA THR A 89 -5.65 3.71 -11.45
C THR A 89 -4.72 4.92 -11.35
N VAL A 90 -4.75 5.62 -10.22
CA VAL A 90 -3.91 6.81 -9.97
C VAL A 90 -2.89 6.48 -8.90
N GLU A 91 -1.63 6.86 -9.11
CA GLU A 91 -0.58 6.74 -8.08
C GLU A 91 -0.71 7.90 -7.08
N LEU A 92 -0.60 7.59 -5.79
CA LEU A 92 -0.72 8.56 -4.71
C LEU A 92 0.65 9.01 -4.23
N ASP A 93 0.84 10.31 -4.13
CA ASP A 93 2.06 10.94 -3.61
C ASP A 93 2.05 11.02 -2.08
N GLY A 94 3.23 11.26 -1.48
CA GLY A 94 3.38 11.50 -0.03
C GLY A 94 3.51 10.24 0.83
N TYR A 95 3.63 9.06 0.21
CA TYR A 95 3.79 7.78 0.90
C TYR A 95 5.21 7.22 0.73
N PHE A 96 5.69 6.48 1.73
CA PHE A 96 7.01 5.83 1.70
C PHE A 96 7.07 4.60 0.78
N ILE A 97 5.89 4.10 0.38
CA ILE A 97 5.73 3.02 -0.58
C ILE A 97 4.76 3.49 -1.68
N PRO A 98 4.89 2.98 -2.92
CA PRO A 98 3.95 3.31 -3.97
C PRO A 98 2.57 2.76 -3.61
N ILE A 99 1.58 3.64 -3.59
CA ILE A 99 0.18 3.28 -3.38
C ILE A 99 -0.59 3.74 -4.61
N ARG A 100 -1.41 2.85 -5.16
CA ARG A 100 -2.30 3.12 -6.28
C ARG A 100 -3.75 3.13 -5.79
N LEU A 101 -4.47 4.20 -6.09
CA LEU A 101 -5.91 4.31 -5.90
C LEU A 101 -6.62 3.74 -7.11
N GLN A 102 -7.43 2.72 -6.88
CA GLN A 102 -8.40 2.21 -7.83
C GLN A 102 -9.78 2.75 -7.46
N ARG A 103 -10.37 3.53 -8.35
CA ARG A 103 -11.77 3.95 -8.25
C ARG A 103 -12.61 3.11 -9.19
N GLU A 104 -13.72 2.59 -8.68
CA GLU A 104 -14.68 1.83 -9.47
C GLU A 104 -16.04 2.47 -9.33
N GLU A 105 -16.68 2.78 -10.45
CA GLU A 105 -17.97 3.42 -10.49
C GLU A 105 -18.95 2.65 -11.37
N TYR A 106 -20.19 2.57 -10.90
CA TYR A 106 -21.31 2.06 -11.66
C TYR A 106 -22.34 3.16 -11.82
N PHE A 107 -22.80 3.33 -13.05
CA PHE A 107 -23.79 4.34 -13.40
C PHE A 107 -25.03 3.70 -14.00
N ASP A 108 -26.16 4.34 -13.74
CA ASP A 108 -27.42 4.00 -14.37
C ASP A 108 -27.37 4.41 -15.84
N ARG A 109 -27.66 3.47 -16.73
CA ARG A 109 -27.60 3.71 -18.18
C ARG A 109 -28.67 4.70 -18.64
N ASP A 110 -29.81 4.75 -17.94
CA ASP A 110 -30.95 5.58 -18.35
C ASP A 110 -30.75 7.04 -17.96
N SER A 111 -30.33 7.29 -16.72
CA SER A 111 -30.10 8.65 -16.20
C SER A 111 -28.67 9.15 -16.34
N GLY A 112 -27.70 8.27 -16.60
CA GLY A 112 -26.27 8.59 -16.63
C GLY A 112 -25.66 8.88 -15.25
N LYS A 113 -26.42 8.70 -14.16
CA LYS A 113 -25.97 9.04 -12.79
C LYS A 113 -25.23 7.87 -12.16
N THR A 114 -24.10 8.17 -11.51
CA THR A 114 -23.38 7.19 -10.67
C THR A 114 -24.23 6.82 -9.46
N PHE A 115 -24.47 5.52 -9.28
CA PHE A 115 -25.23 5.00 -8.13
C PHE A 115 -24.36 4.17 -7.19
N ILE A 116 -23.22 3.67 -7.65
CA ILE A 116 -22.18 3.07 -6.79
C ILE A 116 -20.85 3.72 -7.11
N SER A 117 -20.10 4.07 -6.07
CA SER A 117 -18.68 4.40 -6.16
C SER A 117 -17.94 3.68 -5.05
N LYS A 118 -16.77 3.13 -5.36
CA LYS A 118 -15.87 2.55 -4.36
C LYS A 118 -14.43 2.97 -4.60
N LEU A 119 -13.69 3.09 -3.50
CA LEU A 119 -12.26 3.35 -3.48
C LEU A 119 -11.54 2.12 -2.92
N ALA A 120 -10.56 1.63 -3.66
CA ALA A 120 -9.67 0.55 -3.26
C ALA A 120 -8.22 1.02 -3.41
N PHE A 121 -7.34 0.50 -2.57
CA PHE A 121 -5.92 0.87 -2.60
C PHE A 121 -5.04 -0.36 -2.79
N HIS A 122 -4.00 -0.20 -3.58
CA HIS A 122 -3.09 -1.28 -3.95
C HIS A 122 -1.65 -0.83 -3.77
N THR A 123 -0.80 -1.69 -3.20
CA THR A 123 0.63 -1.43 -3.08
C THR A 123 1.45 -2.67 -3.42
N LYS A 124 2.62 -2.45 -4.03
CA LYS A 124 3.64 -3.48 -4.24
C LYS A 124 4.64 -3.56 -3.06
N GLY A 125 4.42 -2.78 -2.00
CA GLY A 125 5.33 -2.68 -0.87
C GLY A 125 6.54 -1.78 -1.13
N GLY A 126 7.47 -1.81 -0.18
CA GLY A 126 8.74 -1.08 -0.17
C GLY A 126 9.76 -1.62 -1.14
N PHE A 127 10.96 -1.05 -1.09
CA PHE A 127 12.06 -1.29 -2.01
C PHE A 127 12.42 -2.77 -2.08
N LEU A 128 12.65 -3.42 -0.93
CA LEU A 128 13.03 -4.83 -0.88
C LEU A 128 11.91 -5.77 -1.35
N MET A 129 10.64 -5.44 -1.06
CA MET A 129 9.50 -6.24 -1.52
C MET A 129 9.37 -6.14 -3.04
N ARG A 130 9.50 -4.94 -3.61
CA ARG A 130 9.40 -4.72 -5.06
C ARG A 130 10.53 -5.34 -5.90
N HIS A 131 11.73 -5.48 -5.33
CA HIS A 131 12.94 -5.81 -6.11
C HIS A 131 13.59 -7.15 -5.76
N GLY A 132 13.04 -7.95 -4.84
CA GLY A 132 13.66 -9.26 -4.57
C GLY A 132 12.95 -10.20 -3.61
N LEU A 133 12.20 -9.70 -2.62
CA LEU A 133 11.54 -10.55 -1.62
C LEU A 133 10.03 -10.75 -1.87
N GLY A 134 9.39 -9.83 -2.61
CA GLY A 134 7.98 -9.91 -2.99
C GLY A 134 7.84 -10.52 -4.38
N LEU A 135 7.42 -11.78 -4.42
CA LEU A 135 7.12 -12.58 -5.62
C LEU A 135 5.92 -11.99 -6.40
N ASP A 136 6.07 -10.80 -6.99
CA ASP A 136 5.03 -10.03 -7.71
C ASP A 136 3.72 -9.79 -6.96
N GLY A 137 3.71 -10.02 -5.64
CA GLY A 137 2.53 -9.85 -4.80
C GLY A 137 2.11 -8.39 -4.69
N THR A 138 0.88 -8.09 -5.08
CA THR A 138 0.24 -6.80 -4.78
C THR A 138 -0.65 -6.97 -3.56
N THR A 139 -0.44 -6.15 -2.53
CA THR A 139 -1.36 -6.05 -1.40
C THR A 139 -2.49 -5.11 -1.78
N SER A 140 -3.73 -5.55 -1.65
CA SER A 140 -4.92 -4.76 -1.94
C SER A 140 -5.80 -4.64 -0.72
N CYS A 141 -6.42 -3.48 -0.52
CA CYS A 141 -7.51 -3.30 0.42
C CYS A 141 -8.76 -2.83 -0.30
N TRP A 142 -9.87 -3.47 0.05
CA TRP A 142 -11.20 -3.18 -0.47
C TRP A 142 -12.10 -2.73 0.67
N PRO A 143 -13.14 -1.92 0.40
CA PRO A 143 -14.07 -1.48 1.44
C PRO A 143 -14.72 -2.68 2.14
N PRO A 144 -14.86 -2.70 3.48
CA PRO A 144 -15.31 -3.90 4.21
C PRO A 144 -16.73 -4.39 3.86
N LYS A 145 -17.58 -3.55 3.26
CA LYS A 145 -18.99 -3.85 2.94
C LYS A 145 -19.33 -3.84 1.44
N HIS A 146 -18.35 -3.82 0.55
CA HIS A 146 -18.63 -3.75 -0.89
C HIS A 146 -19.42 -4.98 -1.40
N GLU A 147 -19.05 -6.18 -0.96
CA GLU A 147 -19.74 -7.43 -1.31
C GLU A 147 -21.21 -7.47 -0.85
N SER A 148 -21.50 -6.96 0.35
CA SER A 148 -22.87 -6.89 0.85
C SER A 148 -23.73 -5.92 0.01
N ILE A 149 -23.16 -4.78 -0.40
CA ILE A 149 -23.86 -3.82 -1.27
C ILE A 149 -24.20 -4.47 -2.60
N TYR A 150 -23.26 -5.22 -3.20
CA TYR A 150 -23.48 -5.89 -4.49
C TYR A 150 -24.60 -6.94 -4.43
N ARG A 151 -24.67 -7.69 -3.32
CA ARG A 151 -25.72 -8.68 -3.09
C ARG A 151 -27.09 -8.03 -2.85
N GLU A 152 -27.13 -6.95 -2.06
CA GLU A 152 -28.37 -6.23 -1.73
C GLU A 152 -29.05 -5.66 -2.98
N ILE A 153 -28.25 -5.11 -3.90
CA ILE A 153 -28.77 -4.48 -5.12
C ILE A 153 -28.82 -5.42 -6.33
N ASN A 154 -28.40 -6.68 -6.17
CA ASN A 154 -28.27 -7.68 -7.23
C ASN A 154 -27.55 -7.13 -8.49
N LEU A 155 -26.35 -6.58 -8.28
CA LEU A 155 -25.61 -5.84 -9.31
C LEU A 155 -25.38 -6.66 -10.59
N GLU A 156 -25.16 -7.97 -10.46
CA GLU A 156 -24.98 -8.86 -11.62
C GLU A 156 -26.20 -8.87 -12.55
N GLN A 157 -27.41 -8.81 -12.01
CA GLN A 157 -28.62 -8.75 -12.81
C GLN A 157 -28.71 -7.42 -13.57
N LEU A 158 -28.46 -6.31 -12.87
CA LEU A 158 -28.48 -4.96 -13.48
C LEU A 158 -27.44 -4.80 -14.60
N LEU A 159 -26.34 -5.54 -14.56
CA LEU A 159 -25.30 -5.57 -15.60
C LEU A 159 -25.64 -6.51 -16.78
N LYS A 160 -26.56 -7.46 -16.60
CA LYS A 160 -26.99 -8.43 -17.65
C LYS A 160 -28.13 -7.90 -18.52
N GLU A 161 -28.88 -6.90 -18.06
CA GLU A 161 -29.93 -6.22 -18.83
C GLU A 161 -29.32 -5.32 -19.91
N TYR A 162 -28.81 -5.94 -20.98
CA TYR A 162 -28.24 -5.31 -22.17
C TYR A 162 -29.29 -4.74 -23.12
#